data_AF-A0A536XPD0-F1
#
_entry.id   AF-A0A536XPD0-F1
#
_cell.length_a   1.000
_cell.length_b   1.000
_cell.length_c   1.000
_cell.angle_alpha   90.00
_cell.angle_beta   90.00
_cell.angle_gamma   90.00
#
_symmetry.space_group_name_H-M   'P 1'
#
loop_
_entity.id
_entity.type
_entity.pdbx_description
1 polymer ?
#
loop_
_entity_poly.entity_id
_entity_poly.type
_entity_poly.pdbx_seq_one_letter_code
_entity_poly.pdbx_strand_id
1 'polypeptide(L)' 'VQVAWRELNVAQCGYCQGGQIMQAASLLKATPKPTDREIDAAMSGNICRCGTYPRIRAAIKRAAKGA' A
#
# COMPACT_ATOMS: atom_id res chain seq x y z
N VAL A 1 1.40 7.61 4.57
CA VAL A 1 1.57 6.18 4.16
C VAL A 1 2.42 5.37 5.15
N GLN A 2 3.68 5.74 5.43
CA GLN A 2 4.60 4.94 6.27
C GLN A 2 4.08 4.66 7.69
N VAL A 3 3.31 5.58 8.29
CA VAL A 3 2.66 5.37 9.60
C VAL A 3 1.72 4.15 9.55
N ALA A 4 0.80 4.10 8.58
CA ALA A 4 -0.10 2.96 8.39
C ALA A 4 0.66 1.64 8.09
N TRP A 5 1.78 1.72 7.37
CA TRP A 5 2.64 0.56 7.10
C TRP A 5 3.22 -0.06 8.39
N ARG A 6 3.64 0.80 9.33
CA ARG A 6 4.15 0.39 10.65
C ARG A 6 3.03 -0.15 11.52
N GLU A 7 1.92 0.56 11.63
CA GLU A 7 0.79 0.17 12.48
C GLU A 7 0.20 -1.18 12.10
N LEU A 8 0.23 -1.54 10.81
CA LEU A 8 -0.34 -2.80 10.30
C LEU A 8 0.71 -3.89 10.06
N ASN A 9 1.97 -3.69 10.48
CA ASN A 9 3.05 -4.65 10.32
C ASN A 9 3.09 -5.26 8.89
N VAL A 10 3.08 -4.38 7.88
CA VAL A 10 2.96 -4.77 6.48
C VAL A 10 4.21 -5.49 5.98
N ALA A 11 5.39 -5.03 6.41
CA ALA A 11 6.66 -5.59 6.00
C ALA A 11 6.91 -6.96 6.65
N GLN A 12 7.35 -7.93 5.83
CA GLN A 12 8.05 -9.13 6.31
C GLN A 12 9.54 -8.98 6.01
N CYS A 13 10.02 -9.46 4.85
CA CYS A 13 11.44 -9.32 4.45
C CYS A 13 11.85 -7.88 4.12
N GLY A 14 10.90 -6.95 3.96
CA GLY A 14 11.18 -5.53 3.71
C GLY A 14 11.54 -5.17 2.26
N TYR A 15 12.02 -6.10 1.44
CA TYR A 15 12.61 -5.80 0.12
C TYR A 15 11.69 -4.98 -0.81
N CYS A 16 10.44 -5.40 -0.99
CA CYS A 16 9.52 -4.71 -1.91
C CYS A 16 8.86 -3.46 -1.30
N GLN A 17 9.06 -3.16 -0.02
CA GLN A 17 8.22 -2.19 0.70
C GLN A 17 8.46 -0.75 0.26
N GLY A 18 9.69 -0.41 -0.17
CA GLY A 18 9.99 0.92 -0.73
C GLY A 18 9.16 1.23 -1.97
N GLY A 19 9.14 0.30 -2.94
CA GLY A 19 8.32 0.42 -4.15
C GLY A 19 6.83 0.50 -3.84
N GLN A 20 6.34 -0.37 -2.95
CA GLN A 20 4.93 -0.38 -2.53
C GLN A 20 4.51 0.94 -1.88
N ILE A 21 5.33 1.51 -0.99
CA ILE A 21 5.04 2.78 -0.31
C ILE A 21 4.98 3.94 -1.30
N MET A 22 5.94 4.01 -2.23
CA MET A 22 5.98 5.09 -3.22
C MET A 22 4.80 5.01 -4.21
N GLN A 23 4.46 3.81 -4.66
CA GLN A 23 3.30 3.60 -5.53
C GLN A 23 2.00 3.93 -4.80
N ALA A 24 1.87 3.53 -3.53
CA ALA A 24 0.73 3.89 -2.68
C ALA A 24 0.62 5.40 -2.47
N ALA A 25 1.73 6.10 -2.25
CA ALA A 25 1.74 7.56 -2.11
C ALA A 25 1.30 8.26 -3.41
N SER A 26 1.77 7.78 -4.56
CA SER A 26 1.35 8.27 -5.88
C SER A 26 -0.15 8.05 -6.12
N LEU A 27 -0.65 6.84 -5.85
CA LEU A 27 -2.07 6.51 -5.96
C LEU A 27 -2.92 7.43 -5.08
N LEU A 28 -2.58 7.60 -3.80
CA LEU A 28 -3.37 8.42 -2.87
C LEU A 28 -3.35 9.90 -3.21
N LYS A 29 -2.28 10.40 -3.84
CA LYS A 29 -2.22 11.77 -4.36
C LYS A 29 -3.19 11.98 -5.52
N ALA A 30 -3.34 10.99 -6.42
CA ALA A 30 -4.24 11.07 -7.58
C ALA A 30 -5.70 10.70 -7.23
N THR A 31 -5.88 9.75 -6.32
CA THR A 31 -7.16 9.16 -5.94
C THR A 31 -7.20 9.03 -4.42
N PRO A 32 -7.66 10.07 -3.69
CA PRO A 32 -7.62 10.09 -2.22
C PRO A 32 -8.45 8.99 -1.54
N LYS A 33 -9.49 8.48 -2.20
CA LYS A 33 -10.37 7.41 -1.68
C LYS A 33 -10.46 6.25 -2.68
N PRO A 34 -9.37 5.48 -2.89
CA PRO A 34 -9.35 4.45 -3.90
C PRO A 34 -10.18 3.23 -3.45
N THR A 35 -10.85 2.61 -4.41
CA THR A 35 -11.52 1.32 -4.26
C THR A 35 -10.50 0.18 -4.22
N ASP A 36 -10.92 -1.02 -3.82
CA ASP A 36 -10.06 -2.19 -3.81
C ASP A 36 -9.50 -2.54 -5.18
N ARG A 37 -10.32 -2.41 -6.22
CA ARG A 37 -9.92 -2.67 -7.60
C ARG A 37 -8.84 -1.70 -8.08
N GLU A 38 -8.96 -0.42 -7.72
CA GLU A 38 -7.96 0.60 -8.04
C GLU A 38 -6.65 0.37 -7.31
N ILE A 39 -6.72 -0.04 -6.03
CA ILE A 39 -5.53 -0.43 -5.27
C ILE A 39 -4.81 -1.61 -5.94
N ASP A 40 -5.55 -2.65 -6.33
CA ASP A 40 -4.95 -3.83 -6.96
C ASP A 40 -4.32 -3.51 -8.32
N ALA A 41 -5.04 -2.75 -9.15
CA ALA A 41 -4.53 -2.30 -10.43
C ALA A 41 -3.25 -1.47 -10.26
N ALA A 42 -3.27 -0.51 -9.33
CA ALA A 42 -2.13 0.35 -9.06
C ALA A 42 -0.95 -0.41 -8.47
N MET A 43 -1.16 -1.44 -7.64
CA MET A 43 -0.05 -2.19 -7.00
C MET A 43 0.48 -3.35 -7.86
N SER A 44 -0.18 -3.69 -8.98
CA SER A 44 0.16 -4.85 -9.83
C SER A 44 1.63 -4.91 -10.28
N GLY A 45 2.29 -3.76 -10.46
CA GLY A 45 3.71 -3.68 -10.84
C GLY A 45 4.70 -3.92 -9.69
N ASN A 46 4.24 -3.91 -8.43
CA ASN A 46 5.09 -4.16 -7.26
C ASN A 46 4.83 -5.56 -6.70
N ILE A 47 5.74 -6.48 -6.98
CA ILE A 47 5.60 -7.88 -6.57
C ILE A 47 6.07 -8.06 -5.12
N CYS A 48 5.28 -8.78 -4.32
CA CYS A 48 5.60 -9.20 -2.96
C CYS A 48 5.67 -10.72 -2.86
N ARG A 49 6.87 -11.27 -2.65
CA ARG A 49 7.05 -12.73 -2.48
C ARG A 49 6.62 -13.25 -1.10
N CYS A 50 6.62 -12.38 -0.09
CA CYS A 50 6.10 -12.70 1.24
C CYS A 50 4.56 -12.77 1.30
N GLY A 51 3.86 -12.38 0.23
CA GLY A 51 2.40 -12.48 0.15
C GLY A 51 1.64 -11.47 1.02
N THR A 52 2.20 -10.30 1.32
CA THR A 52 1.56 -9.32 2.23
C THR A 52 0.53 -8.40 1.58
N TYR A 53 0.03 -8.73 0.37
CA TYR A 53 -0.93 -7.91 -0.38
C TYR A 53 -2.18 -7.50 0.42
N PRO A 54 -2.81 -8.37 1.24
CA PRO A 54 -3.95 -7.94 2.06
C PRO A 54 -3.58 -6.85 3.07
N ARG A 55 -2.37 -6.90 3.66
CA ARG A 55 -1.87 -5.88 4.58
C ARG A 55 -1.52 -4.57 3.86
N ILE A 56 -0.93 -4.67 2.67
CA ILE A 56 -0.64 -3.51 1.79
C ILE A 56 -1.94 -2.76 1.49
N ARG A 57 -2.98 -3.47 1.03
CA ARG A 57 -4.31 -2.90 0.76
C ARG A 57 -4.91 -2.23 2.01
N ALA A 58 -4.86 -2.92 3.16
CA ALA A 58 -5.35 -2.36 4.41
C ALA A 58 -4.61 -1.08 4.81
N ALA A 59 -3.30 -1.04 4.61
CA ALA A 59 -2.47 0.13 4.92
C ALA A 59 -2.73 1.31 3.98
N ILE A 60 -3.00 1.06 2.71
CA ILE A 60 -3.43 2.11 1.76
C ILE A 60 -4.77 2.70 2.19
N LYS A 61 -5.77 1.85 2.48
CA LYS A 61 -7.08 2.29 2.98
C LYS A 61 -6.99 3.06 4.30
N ARG A 62 -6.10 2.65 5.21
CA ARG A 62 -5.86 3.37 6.46
C ARG A 62 -5.21 4.72 6.21
N ALA A 63 -4.20 4.78 5.36
CA ALA A 63 -3.54 6.02 4.98
C ALA A 63 -4.50 7.01 4.30
N ALA A 64 -5.45 6.53 3.49
CA ALA A 64 -6.51 7.33 2.86
C ALA A 64 -7.47 8.02 3.84
N LYS A 65 -7.63 7.47 5.05
CA LYS A 65 -8.52 8.04 6.09
C LYS A 65 -7.87 9.17 6.90
N GLY A 66 -6.53 9.22 6.91
CA GLY A 66 -5.75 10.25 7.61
C GLY A 66 -5.10 11.27 6.67
N ALA A 67 -5.45 11.23 5.39
CA ALA A 67 -5.05 12.20 4.36
C ALA A 67 -6.15 13.26 4.18
#